data_AF-A0A2D6BQI3-F1
#
_entry.id   AF-A0A2D6BQI3-F1
#
_cell.length_a   1.000
_cell.length_b   1.000
_cell.length_c   1.000
_cell.angle_alpha   90.00
_cell.angle_beta   90.00
_cell.angle_gamma   90.00
#
_symmetry.space_group_name_H-M   'P 1'
#
loop_
_entity.id
_entity.type
_entity.pdbx_description
1 polymer ?
#
loop_
_entity_poly.entity_id
_entity_poly.type
_entity_poly.pdbx_seq_one_letter_code
_entity_poly.pdbx_strand_id
1 'polypeptide(L)' 'MGALEDLRVVELGSEVSAPYCARLFADLGAEVIKVE' A
#
# COMPACT_ATOMS: atom_id res chain seq x y z
N MET A 1 13.12 -5.46 -9.31
CA MET A 1 13.60 -4.47 -8.35
C MET A 1 12.63 -3.30 -8.38
N GLY A 2 11.70 -3.25 -7.43
CA GLY A 2 10.68 -2.21 -7.33
C GLY A 2 11.20 -1.02 -6.53
N ALA A 3 10.75 0.21 -6.82
CA ALA A 3 11.24 1.40 -6.12
C ALA A 3 10.99 1.37 -4.60
N LEU A 4 9.98 0.60 -4.16
CA LEU A 4 9.55 0.49 -2.76
C LEU A 4 9.61 -0.94 -2.21
N GLU A 5 10.44 -1.81 -2.79
CA GLU A 5 10.46 -3.25 -2.46
C GLU A 5 10.80 -3.59 -1.00
N ASP A 6 11.49 -2.70 -0.29
CA ASP A 6 11.87 -2.87 1.12
C ASP A 6 10.86 -2.23 2.11
N LEU A 7 9.72 -1.71 1.61
CA LEU A 7 8.72 -1.06 2.45
C LEU A 7 7.53 -1.96 2.79
N ARG A 8 7.09 -1.85 4.04
CA ARG A 8 5.84 -2.43 4.55
C ARG A 8 4.86 -1.30 4.87
N VAL A 9 3.68 -1.33 4.30
CA VAL A 9 2.65 -0.28 4.41
C VAL A 9 1.42 -0.88 5.08
N VAL A 10 0.91 -0.20 6.11
CA VAL A 10 -0.34 -0.58 6.78
C VAL A 10 -1.46 0.36 6.31
N GLU A 11 -2.47 -0.18 5.63
CA GLU A 11 -3.66 0.56 5.22
C GLU A 11 -4.71 0.52 6.35
N LEU A 12 -5.06 1.69 6.88
CA LEU A 12 -6.00 1.88 7.99
C LEU A 12 -7.28 2.65 7.59
N GLY A 13 -7.39 3.07 6.33
CA GLY A 13 -8.48 3.93 5.89
C GLY A 13 -9.67 3.15 5.33
N SER A 14 -10.88 3.68 5.54
CA SER A 14 -12.15 3.08 5.09
C SER A 14 -12.66 3.62 3.76
N GLU A 15 -12.25 4.84 3.41
CA GLU A 15 -12.73 5.55 2.22
C GLU A 15 -11.90 5.22 0.99
N VAL A 16 -12.49 5.44 -0.20
CA VAL A 16 -11.91 5.08 -1.51
C VAL A 16 -10.48 5.58 -1.75
N SER A 17 -10.07 6.68 -1.12
CA SER A 17 -8.73 7.24 -1.24
C SER A 17 -7.65 6.34 -0.62
N ALA A 18 -7.97 5.62 0.45
CA ALA A 18 -7.03 4.75 1.16
C ALA A 18 -6.57 3.53 0.33
N PRO A 19 -7.48 2.68 -0.20
CA PRO A 19 -7.08 1.56 -1.04
C PRO A 19 -6.49 2.03 -2.37
N TYR A 20 -6.89 3.20 -2.89
CA TYR A 20 -6.26 3.76 -4.08
C TYR A 20 -4.79 4.13 -3.83
N CYS A 21 -4.52 4.84 -2.73
CA CYS A 21 -3.15 5.17 -2.33
C CYS A 21 -2.34 3.89 -2.10
N ALA A 22 -2.85 2.96 -1.30
CA ALA A 22 -2.17 1.73 -0.95
C ALA A 22 -1.84 0.88 -2.20
N ARG A 23 -2.73 0.86 -3.20
CA ARG A 23 -2.45 0.23 -4.49
C ARG A 23 -1.25 0.83 -5.21
N LEU A 24 -1.09 2.17 -5.22
CA LEU A 24 0.06 2.80 -5.86
C LEU A 24 1.38 2.39 -5.18
N PHE A 25 1.37 2.18 -3.86
CA PHE A 25 2.53 1.66 -3.13
C PHE A 25 2.85 0.21 -3.55
N ALA A 26 1.82 -0.64 -3.66
CA ALA A 26 1.98 -2.02 -4.11
C ALA A 26 2.51 -2.10 -5.56
N ASP A 27 2.02 -1.24 -6.45
CA ASP A 27 2.46 -1.17 -7.85
C ASP A 27 3.95 -0.81 -7.96
N LEU A 28 4.51 -0.09 -6.98
CA LEU A 28 5.93 0.24 -6.86
C LEU A 28 6.76 -0.80 -6.09
N GLY A 29 6.13 -1.87 -5.62
CA GLY A 29 6.78 -3.03 -5.00
C GLY A 29 6.62 -3.16 -3.48
N ALA A 30 5.86 -2.28 -2.82
CA ALA A 30 5.70 -2.35 -1.36
C ALA A 30 4.81 -3.54 -0.92
N GLU A 31 5.09 -4.10 0.26
CA GLU A 31 4.21 -5.04 0.95
C GLU A 31 3.08 -4.25 1.64
N VAL A 32 1.85 -4.34 1.14
CA VAL A 32 0.69 -3.63 1.71
C VAL A 32 -0.17 -4.59 2.53
N ILE A 33 -0.45 -4.20 3.78
CA ILE A 33 -1.29 -4.93 4.72
C ILE A 33 -2.50 -4.07 5.05
N LYS A 34 -3.70 -4.52 4.67
CA LYS A 34 -4.95 -3.87 5.05
C LYS A 34 -5.41 -4.38 6.41
N VAL A 35 -5.77 -3.46 7.31
CA VAL A 35 -6.38 -3.77 8.61
C VAL A 35 -7.85 -3.39 8.54
N GLU A 36 -8.73 -4.34 8.87
CA GLU A 36 -10.18 -4.14 8.93
C GLU A 36 -10.66 -3.68 10.32
#